data_AF-A0A9D0LM23-F1
#
_entry.id   AF-A0A9D0LM23-F1
#
_cell.length_a   1.000
_cell.length_b   1.000
_cell.length_c   1.000
_cell.angle_alpha   90.00
_cell.angle_beta   90.00
_cell.angle_gamma   90.00
#
_symmetry.space_group_name_H-M   'P 1'
#
loop_
_entity.id
_entity.type
_entity.pdbx_description
1 polymer ?
#
loop_
_entity_poly.entity_id
_entity_poly.type
_entity_poly.pdbx_seq_one_letter_code
_entity_poly.pdbx_strand_id
1 'polypeptide(L)' 'MKLIEVVADAGHLDTLTGLAEQYGALDYWYSQTVEDQRRSLRMLVDDAK' A
#
# COMPACT_ATOMS: atom_id res chain seq x y z
N MET A 1 -3.18 10.53 -12.36
CA MET A 1 -2.67 9.80 -11.19
C MET A 1 -3.67 8.73 -10.85
N LYS A 2 -3.22 7.56 -10.40
CA LYS A 2 -4.08 6.45 -9.99
C LYS A 2 -3.92 6.20 -8.50
N LEU A 3 -5.01 5.80 -7.87
CA LEU A 3 -4.97 5.27 -6.51
C LEU A 3 -5.07 3.75 -6.60
N ILE A 4 -4.08 3.05 -6.05
CA ILE A 4 -4.10 1.59 -5.92
C ILE A 4 -4.37 1.27 -4.45
N GLU A 5 -5.36 0.42 -4.20
CA GLU A 5 -5.65 -0.12 -2.86
C GLU A 5 -5.34 -1.61 -2.82
N VAL A 6 -4.53 -2.02 -1.84
CA VAL A 6 -4.18 -3.40 -1.56
C VAL A 6 -4.71 -3.77 -0.19
N VAL A 7 -5.54 -4.80 -0.12
CA VAL A 7 -6.00 -5.38 1.15
C VAL A 7 -5.26 -6.69 1.37
N ALA A 8 -4.43 -6.74 2.41
CA ALA A 8 -3.56 -7.88 2.70
C ALA A 8 -3.43 -8.10 4.21
N ASP A 9 -2.83 -9.24 4.58
CA ASP A 9 -2.42 -9.51 5.96
C ASP A 9 -1.44 -8.43 6.47
N ALA A 10 -1.59 -8.04 7.73
CA ALA A 10 -0.82 -6.97 8.35
C ALA A 10 0.67 -7.29 8.47
N GLY A 11 1.04 -8.57 8.50
CA GLY A 11 2.43 -9.03 8.48
C GLY A 11 3.16 -8.75 7.16
N HIS A 12 2.43 -8.36 6.11
CA HIS A 12 3.02 -7.99 4.82
C HIS A 12 3.26 -6.48 4.64
N LEU A 13 2.99 -5.66 5.66
CA LEU A 13 3.11 -4.21 5.54
C LEU A 13 4.49 -3.79 5.01
N ASP A 14 5.58 -4.21 5.66
CA ASP A 14 6.94 -3.79 5.30
C ASP A 14 7.33 -4.21 3.89
N THR A 15 6.82 -5.37 3.44
CA THR A 15 7.02 -5.83 2.06
C THR A 15 6.27 -4.93 1.08
N LEU A 16 5.01 -4.59 1.37
CA LEU A 16 4.19 -3.77 0.49
C LEU A 16 4.65 -2.31 0.43
N THR A 17 5.10 -1.72 1.54
CA THR A 17 5.67 -0.37 1.56
C THR A 17 7.02 -0.34 0.84
N GLY A 18 7.86 -1.37 1.02
CA GLY A 18 9.11 -1.51 0.26
C GLY A 18 8.86 -1.62 -1.26
N LEU A 19 7.80 -2.32 -1.69
CA LEU A 19 7.38 -2.34 -3.08
C LEU A 19 6.89 -0.95 -3.54
N ALA A 20 6.08 -0.25 -2.74
CA ALA A 20 5.62 1.09 -3.06
C ALA A 20 6.81 2.03 -3.33
N GLU A 21 7.84 1.97 -2.49
CA GLU A 21 9.08 2.74 -2.66
C GLU A 21 9.87 2.32 -3.91
N GLN A 22 10.07 1.01 -4.11
CA GLN A 22 10.83 0.47 -5.25
C GLN A 22 10.20 0.82 -6.60
N TYR A 23 8.87 0.75 -6.71
CA TYR A 23 8.15 1.13 -7.93
C TYR A 23 7.95 2.65 -8.04
N GLY A 24 8.28 3.39 -6.99
CA GLY A 24 8.24 4.85 -6.93
C GLY A 24 6.81 5.39 -6.94
N ALA A 25 5.98 4.85 -6.05
CA ALA A 25 4.76 5.50 -5.61
C ALA A 25 5.09 6.91 -5.11
N LEU A 26 4.22 7.85 -5.44
CA LEU A 26 4.34 9.25 -5.05
C LEU A 26 4.06 9.45 -3.56
N ASP A 27 3.15 8.64 -3.02
CA ASP A 27 2.81 8.59 -1.60
C ASP A 27 2.14 7.24 -1.26
N TYR A 28 2.17 6.85 0.00
CA TYR A 28 1.43 5.70 0.50
C TYR A 28 0.97 5.86 1.96
N TRP A 29 -0.20 5.32 2.28
CA TRP A 29 -0.76 5.31 3.62
C TRP A 29 -1.57 4.05 3.86
N TYR A 30 -1.66 3.63 5.12
CA TYR A 30 -2.33 2.38 5.48
C TYR A 30 -3.28 2.55 6.66
N SER A 31 -4.34 1.76 6.68
CA SER A 31 -5.29 1.72 7.79
C SER A 31 -4.69 1.03 9.01
N GLN A 32 -5.32 1.19 10.18
CA GLN A 32 -5.11 0.26 11.28
C GLN A 32 -5.45 -1.18 10.87
N THR A 33 -4.83 -2.15 11.53
CA THR A 33 -5.17 -3.57 11.39
C THR A 33 -6.54 -3.82 12.01
N VAL A 34 -7.40 -4.58 11.31
CA VAL A 34 -8.70 -5.02 11.85
C VAL A 34 -8.56 -6.41 12.49
N GLU A 35 -9.60 -6.88 13.19
CA GLU A 35 -9.56 -8.12 14.00
C GLU A 35 -9.10 -9.37 13.23
N ASP A 36 -9.36 -9.43 11.92
CA ASP A 36 -8.99 -10.54 11.05
C ASP A 36 -7.55 -10.48 10.49
N GLN A 37 -6.70 -9.64 11.08
CA GLN A 37 -5.31 -9.38 10.68
C GLN A 37 -5.13 -8.73 9.32
N ARG A 38 -6.18 -8.34 8.61
CA ARG A 38 -6.04 -7.61 7.34
C ARG A 38 -5.91 -6.11 7.57
N ARG A 39 -5.30 -5.43 6.62
CA ARG A 39 -5.27 -3.97 6.52
C ARG A 39 -5.32 -3.51 5.07
N SER A 40 -5.74 -2.26 4.87
CA SER A 40 -5.67 -1.58 3.58
C SER A 40 -4.38 -0.75 3.51
N LEU A 41 -3.62 -0.92 2.42
CA LEU A 41 -2.57 -0.02 1.98
C LEU A 41 -3.05 0.70 0.73
N ARG A 42 -2.93 2.01 0.70
CA ARG A 42 -3.27 2.87 -0.43
C ARG A 42 -2.01 3.54 -0.94
N MET A 43 -1.82 3.50 -2.24
CA MET A 43 -0.65 4.05 -2.93
C MET A 43 -1.12 5.01 -4.01
N LEU A 44 -0.53 6.20 -4.04
CA LEU A 44 -0.72 7.19 -5.09
C LEU A 44 0.39 7.00 -6.12
N VAL A 45 0.02 6.72 -7.37
CA VAL A 45 0.98 6.52 -8.47
C VAL A 45 0.71 7.52 -9.59
N ASP A 46 1.78 7.89 -10.31
CA ASP A 46 1.65 8.64 -11.54
C ASP A 46 0.96 7.78 -12.62
N ASP A 47 0.24 8.40 -13.56
CA ASP A 47 -0.34 7.67 -14.69
C ASP A 47 0.71 7.25 -15.72
N ALA A 48 1.81 8.00 -15.77
CA ALA A 48 2.89 7.83 -16.74
C ALA A 48 3.88 6.72 -16.36
N LYS A 49 3.78 6.20 -15.14
CA LYS A 49 4.55 5.04 -14.65
C LYS A 49 3.71 3.77 -14.65
#